data_AF-A0A1S6J3G0-F1
#
_entry.id   AF-A0A1S6J3G0-F1
#
_cell.length_a   1.000
_cell.length_b   1.000
_cell.length_c   1.000
_cell.angle_alpha   90.00
_cell.angle_beta   90.00
_cell.angle_gamma   90.00
#
_symmetry.space_group_name_H-M   'P 1'
#
loop_
_entity.id
_entity.type
_entity.pdbx_description
1 polymer ?
#
loop_
_entity_poly.entity_id
_entity_poly.type
_entity_poly.pdbx_seq_one_letter_code
_entity_poly.pdbx_strand_id
1 'polypeptide(L)'
;MQGSSGNTSSTVVCNFRVEVHDRQDRPLRLVPVEMRGYSFEGAVNEGDRVRARGKVKRGTLRVKRLHNLTTGAQVSARTTPVALVILAFALFAAWAVYLFAFAGR
;
A
#
# COMPACT_ATOMS: atom_id res chain seq x y z
N MET A 1 -4.33 11.72 20.38
CA MET A 1 -3.25 11.12 19.56
C MET A 1 -2.62 10.02 20.39
N GLN A 2 -2.74 8.75 20.00
CA GLN A 2 -2.28 7.61 20.81
C GLN A 2 -1.29 6.81 19.98
N GLY A 3 -0.01 6.96 20.29
CA GLY A 3 1.09 6.22 19.67
C GLY A 3 1.29 4.90 20.40
N SER A 4 0.95 3.79 19.75
CA SER A 4 1.26 2.45 20.24
C SER A 4 2.62 2.04 19.71
N SER A 5 3.65 2.13 20.56
CA SER A 5 4.97 1.52 20.34
C SER A 5 4.83 0.00 20.32
N GLY A 6 5.01 -0.60 19.15
CA GLY A 6 4.98 -2.05 19.00
C GLY A 6 5.77 -2.47 17.78
N ASN A 7 7.09 -2.53 17.92
CA ASN A 7 8.01 -3.27 17.05
C ASN A 7 7.58 -3.31 15.56
N THR A 8 7.60 -2.16 14.87
CA THR A 8 6.80 -2.03 13.63
C THR A 8 7.67 -1.70 12.44
N SER A 9 7.79 -2.64 11.51
CA SER A 9 7.95 -2.30 10.11
C SER A 9 6.89 -1.24 9.77
N SER A 10 7.33 0.02 9.59
CA SER A 10 6.48 1.22 9.65
C SER A 10 5.48 1.24 8.48
N THR A 11 4.35 0.56 8.67
CA THR A 11 3.28 0.53 7.68
C THR A 11 2.42 1.76 7.92
N VAL A 12 2.48 2.70 6.99
CA VAL A 12 1.62 3.88 6.97
C VAL A 12 0.23 3.45 6.49
N VAL A 13 -0.79 3.88 7.24
CA VAL A 13 -2.19 3.64 6.91
C VAL A 13 -2.83 4.99 6.60
N CYS A 14 -3.35 5.14 5.39
CA CYS A 14 -4.11 6.30 4.96
C CYS A 14 -5.60 5.93 4.86
N ASN A 15 -6.44 6.66 5.59
CA ASN A 15 -7.89 6.45 5.62
C ASN A 15 -8.58 7.73 5.18
N PHE A 16 -9.45 7.62 4.19
CA PHE A 16 -10.29 8.72 3.71
C PHE A 16 -11.62 8.16 3.22
N ARG A 17 -12.57 9.04 2.92
CA ARG A 17 -13.89 8.67 2.40
C ARG A 17 -14.03 9.23 1.00
N VAL A 18 -14.60 8.44 0.10
CA VAL A 18 -14.86 8.85 -1.27
C VAL A 18 -16.36 8.85 -1.49
N GLU A 19 -16.88 9.95 -1.98
CA GLU A 19 -18.26 10.05 -2.40
C GLU A 19 -18.45 9.47 -3.80
N VAL A 20 -19.29 8.46 -3.90
CA VAL A 20 -19.61 7.82 -5.17
C VAL A 20 -20.76 8.59 -5.81
N HIS A 21 -20.54 9.08 -7.01
CA HIS A 21 -21.54 9.77 -7.81
C HIS A 21 -22.13 8.84 -8.87
N ASP A 22 -23.40 9.01 -9.21
CA ASP A 22 -24.03 8.32 -10.35
C ASP A 22 -23.69 9.00 -11.69
N ARG A 23 -24.28 8.52 -12.80
CA ARG A 23 -24.08 9.12 -14.14
C ARG A 23 -24.64 10.53 -14.29
N GLN A 24 -25.51 10.95 -13.38
CA GLN A 24 -26.14 12.27 -13.31
C GLN A 24 -25.45 13.16 -12.27
N ASP A 25 -24.25 12.77 -11.81
CA ASP A 25 -23.45 13.43 -10.77
C ASP A 25 -24.22 13.62 -9.45
N ARG A 26 -25.12 12.69 -9.13
CA ARG A 26 -25.82 12.67 -7.83
C ARG A 26 -25.04 11.83 -6.83
N PRO A 27 -24.89 12.30 -5.58
CA PRO A 27 -24.21 11.53 -4.55
C PRO A 27 -25.02 10.29 -4.17
N LEU A 28 -24.44 9.11 -4.36
CA LEU A 28 -25.07 7.82 -4.04
C LEU A 28 -24.72 7.36 -2.62
N ARG A 29 -23.44 7.42 -2.26
CA ARG A 29 -22.94 6.95 -0.96
C ARG A 29 -21.51 7.41 -0.69
N LEU A 30 -21.18 7.49 0.59
CA LEU A 30 -19.80 7.59 1.06
C LEU A 30 -19.20 6.18 1.26
N VAL A 31 -18.06 5.91 0.62
CA VAL A 31 -17.30 4.66 0.78
C VAL A 31 -16.01 4.96 1.54
N PRO A 32 -15.78 4.33 2.71
CA PRO A 32 -14.49 4.44 3.38
C PRO A 32 -13.44 3.66 2.60
N VAL A 33 -12.31 4.32 2.35
CA VAL A 33 -11.16 3.79 1.63
C VAL A 33 -9.96 3.74 2.57
N GLU A 34 -9.30 2.58 2.59
CA GLU A 34 -8.07 2.36 3.35
C GLU A 34 -6.94 2.00 2.38
N MET A 35 -5.85 2.74 2.44
CA MET A 35 -4.60 2.43 1.76
C MET A 35 -3.52 2.08 2.80
N ARG A 36 -2.72 1.05 2.51
CA ARG A 36 -1.66 0.58 3.41
C ARG A 36 -0.38 0.32 2.62
N GLY A 37 0.72 0.89 3.08
CA GLY A 37 2.04 0.69 2.48
C GLY A 37 3.15 1.23 3.37
N TYR A 38 4.40 0.97 3.00
CA TYR A 38 5.56 1.56 3.68
C TYR A 38 5.77 3.02 3.29
N SER A 39 5.38 3.37 2.06
CA SER A 39 5.33 4.73 1.56
C SER A 39 4.22 4.86 0.53
N PHE A 40 3.78 6.10 0.30
CA PHE A 40 2.85 6.46 -0.77
C PHE A 40 3.58 7.37 -1.76
N GLU A 41 3.43 7.07 -3.05
CA GLU A 41 3.88 7.95 -4.13
C GLU A 41 2.65 8.65 -4.71
N GLY A 42 2.73 9.97 -4.94
CA GLY A 42 1.63 10.81 -5.45
C GLY A 42 0.79 11.47 -4.35
N ALA A 43 -0.16 12.31 -4.77
CA ALA A 43 -1.06 13.04 -3.87
C ALA A 43 -2.48 13.09 -4.43
N VAL A 44 -3.45 13.12 -3.52
CA VAL A 44 -4.88 13.32 -3.79
C VAL A 44 -5.35 14.35 -2.80
N ASN A 45 -6.12 15.33 -3.29
CA ASN A 45 -6.70 16.38 -2.48
C ASN A 45 -8.22 16.24 -2.42
N GLU A 46 -8.82 16.91 -1.45
CA GLU A 46 -10.27 17.02 -1.36
C GLU A 46 -10.83 17.67 -2.65
N GLY A 47 -11.93 17.11 -3.17
CA GLY A 47 -12.51 17.55 -4.45
C GLY A 47 -11.91 16.88 -5.69
N ASP A 48 -10.83 16.10 -5.57
CA ASP A 48 -10.30 15.35 -6.71
C ASP A 48 -11.23 14.17 -7.09
N ARG A 49 -11.45 13.99 -8.39
CA ARG A 49 -12.15 12.80 -8.90
C ARG A 49 -11.16 11.65 -8.90
N VAL A 50 -11.49 10.57 -8.21
CA VAL A 50 -10.59 9.41 -8.06
C VAL A 50 -11.21 8.12 -8.56
N ARG A 51 -10.37 7.28 -9.16
CA ARG A 51 -10.71 5.89 -9.51
C ARG A 51 -9.94 4.95 -8.61
N ALA A 52 -10.65 4.32 -7.69
CA ALA A 52 -10.11 3.34 -6.75
C ALA A 52 -10.46 1.92 -7.19
N ARG A 53 -9.49 0.99 -7.18
CA ARG A 53 -9.76 -0.44 -7.40
C ARG A 53 -9.17 -1.25 -6.25
N GLY A 54 -10.00 -2.09 -5.65
CA GLY A 54 -9.63 -2.75 -4.40
C GLY A 54 -10.54 -3.89 -4.02
N LYS A 55 -10.31 -4.44 -2.83
CA LYS A 55 -11.16 -5.46 -2.21
C LYS A 55 -11.88 -4.84 -1.02
N VAL A 56 -13.18 -5.03 -0.93
CA VAL A 56 -13.95 -4.65 0.27
C VAL A 56 -13.65 -5.66 1.37
N LYS A 57 -13.26 -5.17 2.55
CA LYS A 57 -13.03 -6.00 3.74
C LYS A 57 -13.60 -5.28 4.96
N ARG A 58 -14.51 -5.92 5.68
CA ARG A 58 -15.18 -5.34 6.87
C ARG A 58 -15.78 -3.95 6.60
N GLY A 59 -16.47 -3.79 5.47
CA GLY A 59 -17.11 -2.52 5.09
C GLY A 59 -16.17 -1.41 4.59
N THR A 60 -14.86 -1.65 4.56
CA THR A 60 -13.86 -0.68 4.05
C THR A 60 -13.26 -1.16 2.74
N LEU A 61 -13.14 -0.27 1.76
CA LEU A 61 -12.51 -0.57 0.48
C LEU A 61 -11.00 -0.47 0.65
N ARG A 62 -10.31 -1.62 0.64
CA ARG A 62 -8.85 -1.67 0.68
C ARG A 62 -8.26 -1.50 -0.71
N VAL A 63 -7.47 -0.44 -0.87
CA VAL A 63 -6.93 -0.02 -2.16
C VAL A 63 -5.40 -0.02 -2.10
N LYS A 64 -4.77 -0.60 -3.12
CA LYS A 64 -3.30 -0.54 -3.28
C LYS A 64 -2.87 0.54 -4.27
N ARG A 65 -3.73 0.83 -5.25
CA ARG A 65 -3.51 1.80 -6.31
C ARG A 65 -4.78 2.61 -6.53
N LEU A 66 -4.62 3.91 -6.59
CA LEU A 66 -5.66 4.88 -6.82
C LEU A 66 -5.22 5.78 -7.97
N HIS A 67 -6.12 6.08 -8.89
CA HIS A 67 -5.88 7.05 -9.95
C HIS A 67 -6.62 8.34 -9.66
N ASN A 68 -5.92 9.45 -9.70
CA ASN A 68 -6.51 10.78 -9.69
C ASN A 68 -6.88 11.13 -11.14
N LEU A 69 -8.17 11.24 -11.41
CA LEU A 69 -8.72 11.58 -12.72
C LEU A 69 -8.65 13.09 -12.99
N THR A 70 -8.54 13.92 -11.95
CA THR A 70 -8.38 15.38 -12.09
C THR A 70 -6.98 15.74 -12.59
N THR A 71 -5.94 15.17 -11.95
CA THR A 71 -4.54 15.49 -12.26
C THR A 71 -3.88 14.47 -13.19
N GLY A 72 -4.51 13.33 -13.43
CA GLY A 72 -3.92 12.19 -14.15
C GLY A 72 -2.88 11.41 -13.33
N ALA A 73 -2.59 11.81 -12.09
CA ALA A 73 -1.59 11.17 -11.25
C ALA A 73 -2.03 9.78 -10.76
N GLN A 74 -1.07 8.86 -10.64
CA GLN A 74 -1.28 7.57 -9.99
C GLN A 74 -0.73 7.59 -8.58
N VAL A 75 -1.59 7.31 -7.61
CA VAL A 75 -1.21 7.11 -6.21
C VAL A 75 -1.08 5.62 -5.93
N SER A 76 0.13 5.18 -5.58
CA SER A 76 0.41 3.76 -5.30
C SER A 76 1.06 3.59 -3.94
N ALA A 77 0.59 2.60 -3.18
CA ALA A 77 1.21 2.19 -1.95
C ALA A 77 2.39 1.24 -2.25
N ARG A 78 3.60 1.61 -1.85
CA ARG A 78 4.76 0.72 -1.96
C ARG A 78 4.66 -0.38 -0.90
N THR A 79 4.72 -1.62 -1.36
CA THR A 79 4.81 -2.80 -0.50
C THR A 79 6.04 -3.61 -0.89
N THR A 80 6.89 -3.95 0.07
CA THR A 80 7.99 -4.88 -0.18
C THR A 80 7.42 -6.26 -0.52
N PRO A 81 7.73 -6.82 -1.70
CA PRO A 81 7.26 -8.16 -2.06
C PRO A 81 8.00 -9.18 -1.19
N VAL A 82 7.24 -9.95 -0.41
CA VAL A 82 7.76 -10.98 0.50
C VAL A 82 8.71 -11.97 -0.22
N ALA A 83 8.44 -12.25 -1.50
CA ALA A 83 9.28 -13.12 -2.33
C ALA A 83 10.73 -12.61 -2.50
N LEU A 84 10.94 -11.30 -2.66
CA LEU A 84 12.29 -10.74 -2.78
C LEU A 84 13.06 -10.84 -1.46
N VAL A 85 12.35 -10.69 -0.33
CA VAL A 85 12.95 -10.85 1.01
C VAL A 85 13.40 -12.29 1.19
N ILE A 86 12.53 -13.27 0.89
CA ILE A 86 12.87 -14.69 0.96
C ILE A 86 14.07 -15.02 0.06
N LEU A 87 14.08 -14.52 -1.17
CA LEU A 87 15.18 -14.74 -2.11
C LEU A 87 16.51 -14.18 -1.58
N ALA A 88 16.51 -12.96 -1.05
CA ALA A 88 17.71 -12.36 -0.48
C ALA A 88 18.26 -13.17 0.70
N PHE A 89 17.39 -13.65 1.60
CA PHE A 89 17.80 -14.54 2.69
C PHE A 89 18.34 -15.88 2.20
N ALA A 90 17.74 -16.47 1.15
CA ALA A 90 18.22 -17.72 0.57
C ALA A 90 19.62 -17.57 -0.05
N LEU A 91 19.84 -16.49 -0.81
CA LEU A 91 21.16 -16.17 -1.39
C LEU A 91 22.21 -15.90 -0.30
N PHE A 92 21.84 -15.15 0.74
CA PHE A 92 22.73 -14.90 1.87
C PHE A 92 23.12 -16.19 2.60
N ALA A 93 22.16 -17.08 2.85
CA ALA A 93 22.41 -18.38 3.48
C ALA A 93 23.32 -19.26 2.62
N ALA A 94 23.07 -19.34 1.31
CA ALA A 94 23.91 -20.10 0.39
C ALA A 94 25.35 -19.57 0.34
N TRP A 95 25.50 -18.23 0.31
CA TRP A 95 26.80 -17.58 0.34
C TRP A 95 27.54 -17.81 1.66
N ALA A 96 26.85 -17.73 2.80
CA ALA A 96 27.43 -18.02 4.11
C ALA A 96 27.91 -19.49 4.19
N VAL A 97 27.09 -20.45 3.75
CA VAL A 97 27.49 -21.87 3.69
C VAL A 97 28.71 -22.06 2.81
N TYR A 98 28.77 -21.40 1.66
CA TYR A 98 29.93 -21.44 0.77
C TYR A 98 31.20 -20.93 1.48
N LEU A 99 31.14 -19.78 2.15
CA LEU A 99 32.27 -19.25 2.91
C LEU A 99 32.74 -20.20 4.01
N PHE A 100 31.81 -20.75 4.80
CA PHE A 100 32.19 -21.69 5.87
C PHE A 100 32.77 -23.00 5.32
N ALA A 101 32.25 -23.50 4.20
CA ALA A 101 32.70 -24.77 3.62
C ALA A 101 34.02 -24.66 2.83
N PHE A 102 34.27 -23.53 2.18
CA PHE A 102 35.39 -23.35 1.25
C PHE A 102 36.45 -22.34 1.69
N ALA A 103 36.10 -21.32 2.50
CA ALA A 103 37.07 -20.34 3.00
C ALA A 103 37.59 -20.66 4.41
N GLY A 104 36.97 -21.62 5.10
CA GLY A 104 37.43 -22.16 6.39
C GLY A 104 38.32 -23.40 6.29
N ARG A 105 38.67 -23.82 5.07
CA ARG A 105 39.61 -24.91 4.75
C ARG A 105 40.93 -24.32 4.25
#